data_AF-G1FLD1-F1
#
_entry.id   AF-G1FLD1-F1
#
_cell.length_a   1.000
_cell.length_b   1.000
_cell.length_c   1.000
_cell.angle_alpha   90.00
_cell.angle_beta   90.00
_cell.angle_gamma   90.00
#
_symmetry.space_group_name_H-M   'P 1'
#
loop_
_entity.id
_entity.type
_entity.pdbx_description
1 polymer ?
#
loop_
_entity_poly.entity_id
_entity_poly.type
_entity_poly.pdbx_seq_one_letter_code
_entity_poly.pdbx_strand_id
1 'polypeptide(L)'
;MGDVMILFLINNVLIFSIIFWLLTWGSEYFFTKKSQLTKKQFYECGFKAISELNIQVNYNFFMLSVFLVLYDIEFTFLYPILFNFNNINFIEFFIFIFFIFFIIISLYYDWLNNTLSWTIE
;
A
#
# COMPACT_ATOMS: atom_id res chain seq x y z
N MET A 1 18.50 31.81 -11.86
CA MET A 1 19.17 30.89 -10.92
C MET A 1 18.39 29.58 -10.75
N GLY A 2 17.06 29.63 -10.56
CA GLY A 2 16.21 28.44 -10.49
C GLY A 2 16.25 27.55 -11.74
N ASP A 3 16.19 28.13 -12.94
CA ASP A 3 16.18 27.35 -14.19
C ASP A 3 17.46 26.52 -14.41
N VAL A 4 18.62 27.07 -14.00
CA VAL A 4 19.91 26.37 -14.06
C VAL A 4 19.96 25.23 -13.04
N MET A 5 19.36 25.43 -11.86
CA MET A 5 19.26 24.39 -10.83
C MET A 5 18.32 23.25 -11.27
N ILE A 6 17.22 23.58 -11.95
CA ILE A 6 16.29 22.60 -12.52
C ILE A 6 16.97 21.78 -13.63
N LEU A 7 17.72 22.43 -14.52
CA LEU A 7 18.49 21.74 -15.57
C LEU A 7 19.53 20.78 -14.98
N PHE A 8 20.19 21.15 -13.88
CA PHE A 8 21.13 20.28 -13.18
C PHE A 8 20.42 19.05 -12.58
N LEU A 9 19.25 19.23 -11.96
CA LEU A 9 18.48 18.12 -11.40
C LEU A 9 18.02 17.15 -12.50
N ILE A 10 17.51 17.67 -13.62
CA ILE A 10 17.08 16.85 -14.76
C ILE A 10 18.25 16.04 -15.32
N ASN A 11 19.42 16.66 -15.50
CA ASN A 11 20.60 15.97 -16.01
C ASN A 11 21.04 14.79 -15.12
N ASN A 12 21.03 14.97 -13.80
CA ASN A 12 21.40 13.90 -12.86
C ASN A 12 20.40 12.73 -12.87
N VAL A 13 19.10 13.03 -12.96
CA VAL A 13 18.06 11.98 -13.05
C VAL A 13 18.20 11.19 -14.35
N LEU A 14 18.47 11.86 -15.47
CA LEU A 14 18.71 11.21 -16.75
C LEU A 14 19.93 10.29 -16.70
N ILE A 15 21.05 10.78 -16.16
CA ILE A 15 22.28 9.98 -15.99
C ILE A 15 22.00 8.74 -15.14
N PHE A 16 21.29 8.88 -14.02
CA PHE A 16 20.97 7.75 -13.14
C PHE A 16 20.11 6.69 -13.86
N SER A 17 19.11 7.13 -14.64
CA SER A 17 18.24 6.23 -15.40
C SER A 17 18.99 5.46 -16.48
N ILE A 18 19.94 6.10 -17.17
CA ILE A 18 20.78 5.48 -18.21
C ILE A 18 21.72 4.46 -17.59
N ILE A 19 22.35 4.79 -16.45
CA ILE A 19 23.23 3.87 -15.72
C ILE A 19 22.45 2.63 -15.26
N PHE A 20 21.26 2.81 -14.68
CA PHE A 20 20.42 1.71 -14.26
C PHE A 20 20.06 0.78 -15.43
N TRP A 21 19.69 1.36 -16.58
CA TRP A 21 19.35 0.59 -17.78
C TRP A 21 20.55 -0.20 -18.33
N LEU A 22 21.74 0.40 -18.34
CA LEU A 22 22.98 -0.28 -18.74
C LEU A 22 23.36 -1.42 -17.78
N LEU A 23 23.16 -1.24 -16.48
CA LEU A 23 23.41 -2.28 -15.46
C LEU A 23 22.46 -3.47 -15.65
N THR A 24 21.17 -3.22 -15.85
CA THR A 24 20.19 -4.30 -16.08
C THR A 24 20.50 -5.06 -17.37
N TRP A 25 20.79 -4.35 -18.46
CA TRP A 25 21.08 -4.97 -19.74
C TRP A 25 22.42 -5.72 -19.74
N GLY A 26 23.44 -5.14 -19.10
CA GLY A 26 24.74 -5.79 -18.90
C GLY A 26 24.59 -7.06 -18.05
N SER A 27 23.78 -7.02 -16.99
CA SER A 27 23.52 -8.21 -16.17
C SER A 27 22.90 -9.35 -16.99
N GLU A 28 21.92 -9.06 -17.84
CA GLU A 28 21.33 -10.08 -18.72
C GLU A 28 22.38 -10.65 -19.67
N TYR A 29 23.18 -9.81 -20.33
CA TYR A 29 24.22 -10.25 -21.26
C TYR A 29 25.29 -11.14 -20.60
N PHE A 30 25.73 -10.80 -19.38
CA PHE A 30 26.75 -11.57 -18.66
C PHE A 30 26.18 -12.83 -17.98
N PHE A 31 24.94 -12.81 -17.50
CA PHE A 31 24.32 -13.92 -16.76
C PHE A 31 23.50 -14.89 -17.64
N THR A 32 23.48 -14.73 -18.96
CA THR A 32 22.85 -15.70 -19.88
C THR A 32 23.68 -16.98 -20.05
N LYS A 33 23.90 -17.76 -18.99
CA LYS A 33 24.25 -19.18 -19.14
C LYS A 33 23.51 -20.06 -18.13
N LYS A 34 22.74 -20.99 -18.71
CA LYS A 34 21.96 -22.08 -18.11
C LYS A 34 20.59 -21.66 -17.56
N SER A 35 19.63 -21.54 -18.47
CA SER A 35 18.20 -21.74 -18.19
C SER A 35 17.98 -23.21 -17.79
N GLN A 36 18.36 -23.57 -16.57
CA GLN A 36 18.00 -24.86 -16.02
C GLN A 36 16.48 -24.86 -15.82
N LEU A 37 15.78 -25.86 -16.36
CA LEU A 37 14.33 -26.03 -16.21
C LEU A 37 13.92 -25.96 -14.74
N THR A 38 14.77 -26.45 -13.83
CA THR A 38 14.59 -26.40 -12.37
C THR A 38 14.58 -24.98 -11.78
N LYS A 39 15.28 -24.01 -12.37
CA LYS A 39 15.23 -22.59 -11.93
C LYS A 39 13.91 -21.91 -12.29
N LYS A 40 13.18 -22.45 -13.27
CA LYS A 40 11.88 -21.92 -13.73
C LYS A 40 10.69 -22.60 -13.06
N GLN A 41 10.93 -23.58 -12.20
CA GLN A 41 9.89 -24.28 -11.45
C GLN A 41 9.69 -23.63 -10.09
N PHE A 42 8.45 -23.67 -9.58
CA PHE A 42 8.15 -23.24 -8.21
C PHE A 42 8.87 -24.15 -7.20
N TYR A 43 9.23 -23.58 -6.06
CA TYR A 43 9.84 -24.35 -4.98
C TYR A 43 8.78 -25.21 -4.28
N GLU A 44 8.97 -26.53 -4.25
CA GLU A 44 7.97 -27.47 -3.72
C GLU A 44 8.55 -28.50 -2.76
N CYS A 45 9.59 -28.13 -2.00
CA CYS A 45 10.23 -29.02 -1.03
C CYS A 45 10.65 -30.39 -1.61
N GLY A 46 10.93 -30.46 -2.93
CA GLY A 46 11.34 -31.69 -3.63
C GLY A 46 10.19 -32.55 -4.20
N PHE A 47 8.93 -32.14 -4.04
CA PHE A 47 7.78 -32.80 -4.66
C PHE A 47 7.45 -32.22 -6.04
N LYS A 48 6.61 -32.93 -6.82
CA LYS A 48 6.12 -32.45 -8.12
C LYS A 48 4.86 -31.63 -7.92
N ALA A 49 4.69 -30.63 -8.79
CA ALA A 49 3.61 -29.67 -8.65
C ALA A 49 2.26 -30.34 -8.75
N ILE A 50 1.49 -30.19 -7.68
CA ILE A 50 0.09 -30.56 -7.64
C ILE A 50 -0.62 -29.42 -8.36
N SER A 51 -1.18 -29.72 -9.53
CA SER A 51 -1.82 -28.75 -10.43
C SER A 51 -3.13 -28.14 -9.88
N GLU A 52 -3.59 -28.60 -8.72
CA GLU A 52 -4.87 -28.24 -8.12
C GLU A 52 -4.64 -27.59 -6.75
N LEU A 53 -4.29 -26.30 -6.77
CA LEU A 53 -4.25 -25.46 -5.57
C LEU A 53 -5.65 -24.89 -5.32
N ASN A 54 -6.46 -25.60 -4.53
CA ASN A 54 -7.70 -25.05 -4.01
C ASN A 54 -7.37 -24.08 -2.86
N ILE A 55 -7.11 -22.83 -3.21
CA ILE A 55 -6.83 -21.77 -2.23
C ILE A 55 -8.15 -21.39 -1.56
N GLN A 56 -8.28 -21.73 -0.28
CA GLN A 56 -9.37 -21.26 0.55
C GLN A 56 -9.07 -19.81 0.96
N VAL A 57 -9.85 -18.87 0.43
CA VAL A 57 -9.74 -17.46 0.81
C VAL A 57 -10.43 -17.28 2.15
N ASN A 58 -9.69 -16.81 3.15
CA ASN A 58 -10.26 -16.46 4.45
C ASN A 58 -10.92 -15.07 4.39
N TYR A 59 -12.20 -14.99 4.77
CA TYR A 59 -13.01 -13.77 4.77
C TYR A 59 -12.44 -12.66 5.67
N ASN A 60 -11.64 -13.01 6.68
CA ASN A 60 -11.06 -12.02 7.59
C ASN A 60 -10.11 -11.05 6.86
N PHE A 61 -9.37 -11.51 5.85
CA PHE A 61 -8.53 -10.65 5.01
C PHE A 61 -9.34 -9.65 4.19
N PHE A 62 -10.52 -10.08 3.72
CA PHE A 62 -11.42 -9.21 2.98
C PHE A 62 -12.00 -8.13 3.90
N MET A 63 -12.46 -8.50 5.10
CA MET A 63 -12.98 -7.54 6.07
C MET A 63 -11.92 -6.52 6.50
N LEU A 64 -10.67 -6.94 6.70
CA LEU A 64 -9.56 -6.03 6.99
C LEU A 64 -9.34 -5.02 5.84
N SER A 65 -9.45 -5.47 4.59
CA SER A 65 -9.26 -4.61 3.42
C SER A 65 -10.36 -3.54 3.32
N VAL A 66 -11.62 -3.94 3.54
CA VAL A 66 -12.76 -3.00 3.56
C VAL A 66 -12.62 -2.00 4.71
N PHE A 67 -12.24 -2.46 5.90
CA PHE A 67 -12.01 -1.60 7.07
C PHE A 67 -10.95 -0.53 6.79
N LEU A 68 -9.82 -0.92 6.17
CA LEU A 68 -8.75 0.02 5.83
C LEU A 68 -9.21 1.08 4.83
N VAL A 69 -9.95 0.69 3.78
CA VAL A 69 -10.49 1.64 2.79
C VAL A 69 -11.47 2.61 3.42
N LEU A 70 -12.35 2.15 4.32
CA LEU A 70 -13.31 3.02 4.99
C LEU A 70 -12.60 4.04 5.89
N TYR A 71 -11.64 3.60 6.70
CA TYR A 71 -10.92 4.49 7.62
C TYR A 71 -10.03 5.50 6.88
N ASP A 72 -9.47 5.12 5.72
CA ASP A 72 -8.71 6.04 4.86
C ASP A 72 -9.60 7.16 4.27
N ILE A 73 -10.84 6.83 3.91
CA ILE A 73 -11.82 7.82 3.43
C ILE A 73 -12.21 8.79 4.55
N GLU A 74 -12.44 8.29 5.77
CA GLU A 74 -12.73 9.12 6.94
C GLU A 74 -11.58 10.09 7.26
N PHE A 75 -10.33 9.60 7.19
CA PHE A 75 -9.15 10.44 7.39
C PHE A 75 -9.01 11.53 6.32
N THR A 76 -9.37 11.21 5.08
CA THR A 76 -9.38 12.18 3.97
C THR A 76 -10.36 13.33 4.25
N PHE A 77 -11.50 13.06 4.88
CA PHE A 77 -12.45 14.10 5.30
C PHE A 77 -11.94 14.96 6.47
N LEU A 78 -11.11 14.43 7.37
CA LEU A 78 -10.49 15.20 8.45
C LEU A 78 -9.44 16.20 7.95
N TYR A 79 -8.72 15.84 6.89
CA TYR A 79 -7.60 16.62 6.36
C TYR A 79 -7.90 18.11 6.11
N PRO A 80 -8.95 18.51 5.34
CA PRO A 80 -9.21 19.93 5.07
C PRO A 80 -9.54 20.75 6.33
N ILE A 81 -10.17 20.14 7.32
CA ILE A 81 -10.56 20.81 8.57
C ILE A 81 -9.32 21.06 9.44
N LEU A 82 -8.36 20.12 9.43
CA LEU A 82 -7.09 20.28 10.15
C LEU A 82 -6.26 21.44 9.59
N PHE A 83 -6.21 21.61 8.26
CA PHE A 83 -5.44 22.69 7.64
C PHE A 83 -6.06 24.08 7.84
N ASN A 84 -7.39 24.17 7.93
CA ASN A 84 -8.10 25.45 8.07
C ASN A 84 -8.57 25.72 9.51
N PHE A 85 -7.97 25.08 10.52
CA PHE A 85 -8.47 25.11 11.90
C PHE A 85 -8.62 26.53 12.49
N ASN A 86 -7.76 27.46 12.07
CA ASN A 86 -7.75 28.83 12.60
C ASN A 86 -8.95 29.69 12.16
N ASN A 87 -9.65 29.32 11.08
CA ASN A 87 -10.75 30.11 10.51
C ASN A 87 -12.12 29.43 10.68
N ILE A 88 -12.23 28.46 11.60
CA ILE A 88 -13.44 27.68 11.80
C ILE A 88 -14.52 28.49 12.52
N ASN A 89 -15.75 28.45 12.01
CA ASN A 89 -16.92 29.02 12.68
C ASN A 89 -17.45 28.09 13.80
N PHE A 90 -18.19 28.62 14.78
CA PHE A 90 -18.80 27.81 15.84
C PHE A 90 -19.62 26.61 15.34
N ILE A 91 -20.34 26.77 14.22
CA ILE A 91 -21.15 25.70 13.62
C ILE A 91 -20.27 24.58 13.07
N GLU A 92 -19.21 24.94 12.33
CA GLU A 92 -18.25 24.00 11.75
C GLU A 92 -17.50 23.22 12.84
N PHE A 93 -17.20 23.87 13.97
CA PHE A 93 -16.62 23.21 15.12
C PHE A 93 -17.53 22.12 15.71
N PHE A 94 -18.84 22.38 15.84
CA PHE A 94 -19.78 21.35 16.28
C PHE A 94 -19.88 20.20 15.28
N ILE A 95 -19.91 20.49 13.98
CA ILE A 95 -19.92 19.46 12.93
C ILE A 95 -18.68 18.56 13.04
N PHE A 96 -17.50 19.16 13.26
CA PHE A 96 -16.25 18.43 13.46
C PHE A 96 -16.29 17.51 14.69
N ILE A 97 -16.84 18.00 15.81
CA ILE A 97 -16.99 17.19 17.03
C ILE A 97 -17.92 16.00 16.79
N PHE A 98 -19.07 16.23 16.14
CA PHE A 98 -19.98 15.14 15.79
C PHE A 98 -19.31 14.13 14.85
N PHE A 99 -18.53 14.60 13.88
CA PHE A 99 -17.81 13.73 12.95
C PHE A 99 -16.80 12.82 13.69
N ILE A 100 -16.00 13.38 14.59
CA ILE A 100 -15.08 12.60 15.44
C ILE A 100 -15.84 11.60 16.31
N PHE A 101 -16.98 12.01 16.88
CA PHE A 101 -17.81 11.14 17.70
C PHE A 101 -18.33 9.92 16.93
N PHE A 102 -18.74 10.10 15.67
CA PHE A 102 -19.15 8.99 14.80
C PHE A 102 -18.00 8.04 14.49
N ILE A 103 -16.80 8.55 14.20
CA ILE A 103 -15.60 7.71 13.98
C ILE A 103 -15.33 6.84 15.21
N ILE A 104 -15.38 7.43 16.41
CA ILE A 104 -15.15 6.70 17.68
C ILE A 104 -16.21 5.62 17.88
N ILE A 105 -17.49 5.91 17.62
CA ILE A 105 -18.57 4.93 17.73
C ILE A 105 -18.39 3.78 16.75
N SER A 106 -18.05 4.08 15.49
CA SER A 106 -17.84 3.06 14.47
C SER A 106 -16.70 2.12 14.87
N LEU A 107 -15.57 2.69 15.30
CA LEU A 107 -14.42 1.93 15.74
C LEU A 107 -14.72 1.10 17.00
N TYR A 108 -15.50 1.64 17.93
CA TYR A 108 -15.94 0.91 19.11
C TYR A 108 -16.86 -0.28 18.76
N TYR A 109 -17.78 -0.09 17.81
CA TYR A 109 -18.65 -1.16 17.31
C TYR A 109 -17.85 -2.28 16.63
N ASP A 110 -16.89 -1.92 15.78
CA ASP A 110 -16.03 -2.89 15.09
C ASP A 110 -15.14 -3.67 16.06
N TRP A 111 -14.64 -3.01 17.12
CA TRP A 111 -13.90 -3.68 18.18
C TRP A 111 -14.77 -4.72 18.88
N LEU A 112 -15.97 -4.34 19.33
CA LEU A 112 -16.87 -5.26 20.05
C LEU A 112 -17.22 -6.51 19.24
N ASN A 113 -17.36 -6.38 17.92
CA ASN A 113 -17.71 -7.50 17.06
C ASN A 113 -16.55 -8.45 16.75
N ASN A 114 -15.33 -8.16 17.24
CA ASN A 114 -14.14 -9.01 17.05
C ASN A 114 -13.88 -9.39 15.56
N THR A 115 -14.35 -8.59 14.61
CA THR A 115 -14.20 -8.81 13.15
C THR A 115 -12.74 -8.82 12.72
N LEU A 116 -11.87 -8.21 13.53
CA LEU A 116 -10.43 -8.11 13.35
C LEU A 116 -9.66 -9.18 14.13
N SER A 117 -10.33 -10.04 14.90
CA SER A 117 -9.65 -11.07 15.70
C SER A 117 -9.26 -12.24 14.81
N TRP A 118 -7.96 -12.55 14.82
CA TRP A 118 -7.41 -13.68 14.11
C TRP A 118 -7.47 -14.88 15.03
N THR A 119 -8.53 -15.68 14.91
CA THR A 119 -8.47 -17.06 15.37
C THR A 119 -7.62 -17.82 14.37
N ILE A 120 -6.43 -18.22 14.82
CA ILE A 120 -5.65 -19.25 14.15
C ILE A 120 -6.40 -20.55 14.42
N GLU A 121 -7.37 -20.88 13.56
CA GLU A 121 -7.88 -22.25 13.43
C GLU A 121 -7.05 -23.01 12.41
#